data_AF-A0A3E0HFB3-F1
#
_entry.id   AF-A0A3E0HFB3-F1
#
_cell.length_a   1.000
_cell.length_b   1.000
_cell.length_c   1.000
_cell.angle_alpha   90.00
_cell.angle_beta   90.00
_cell.angle_gamma   90.00
#
_symmetry.space_group_name_H-M   'P 1'
#
loop_
_entity.id
_entity.type
_entity.pdbx_description
1 polymer ?
#
loop_
_entity_poly.entity_id
_entity_poly.type
_entity_poly.pdbx_seq_one_letter_code
_entity_poly.pdbx_strand_id
1 'polypeptide(L)'
;MVRRVLLALLAVVMGTSLAVASHASAAPAAPHDSYLVTLYGWPDNSPPGGDIAYPQIHQSAGGTGTYDDPITFATDQNELAPGTRVYYPYLKRYFIMEDGCVECSQDWQNGKRHIDLWVGGEGGDSNAVINCEDALTQDSGDVIIDPDPNQPVDSGSIFNSGDNSCYQPGSSAAAKTVNTAKTAKAAPKSDDGNPTAAQLLAKTANCHQVSNGTYDDKNGGQTPICGANGAYFWTSGMAVDCDGQRTATCNENTDCCFYDDTSFHQSDGKPLDAAKLPYVVIPLPSSRWNYGNAGIKGGDVLAVIYKGHVEYAVFGDEGPDDSIGEASYATAKSLGIDPDPKNGGTSDKVTYIVFKNSKASPIENHTSAVSQGRKFAQQFISNN
;
A
#
# COMPACT_ATOMS: atom_id res chain seq x y z
N MET A 1 63.27 -62.21 -60.86
CA MET A 1 61.79 -62.34 -60.95
C MET A 1 61.26 -62.66 -59.57
N VAL A 2 60.75 -61.67 -58.84
CA VAL A 2 60.14 -61.88 -57.51
C VAL A 2 58.63 -62.00 -57.73
N ARG A 3 58.07 -63.16 -57.41
CA ARG A 3 56.64 -63.44 -57.48
C ARG A 3 56.29 -64.35 -56.30
N ARG A 4 55.51 -63.83 -55.35
CA ARG A 4 54.54 -64.61 -54.57
C ARG A 4 53.58 -63.65 -53.89
N VAL A 5 52.34 -63.75 -54.35
CA VAL A 5 51.14 -63.05 -53.94
C VAL A 5 50.67 -63.65 -52.60
N LEU A 6 50.31 -62.83 -51.62
CA LEU A 6 49.44 -63.22 -50.53
C LEU A 6 48.15 -62.38 -50.61
N LEU A 7 47.03 -63.05 -50.86
CA LEU A 7 45.68 -62.51 -50.65
C LEU A 7 45.45 -62.38 -49.14
N ALA A 8 45.06 -61.19 -48.68
CA ALA A 8 44.48 -61.00 -47.36
C ALA A 8 42.94 -61.00 -47.50
N LEU A 9 42.28 -61.95 -46.84
CA LEU A 9 40.83 -61.96 -46.67
C LEU A 9 40.44 -60.84 -45.69
N LEU A 10 39.63 -59.87 -46.14
CA LEU A 10 38.90 -58.97 -45.24
C LEU A 10 37.67 -59.73 -44.70
N ALA A 11 37.65 -59.98 -43.39
CA ALA A 11 36.43 -60.36 -42.68
C ALA A 11 35.66 -59.08 -42.30
N VAL A 12 34.48 -58.89 -42.89
CA VAL A 12 33.54 -57.83 -42.50
C VAL A 12 32.78 -58.30 -41.26
N VAL A 13 33.14 -57.76 -40.10
CA VAL A 13 32.36 -57.91 -38.86
C VAL A 13 31.31 -56.79 -38.85
N MET A 14 30.05 -57.13 -39.14
CA MET A 14 28.92 -56.22 -38.92
C MET A 14 28.68 -56.11 -37.41
N GLY A 15 29.21 -55.06 -36.79
CA GLY A 15 28.87 -54.70 -35.42
C GLY A 15 27.49 -54.06 -35.37
N THR A 16 26.49 -54.82 -34.92
CA THR A 16 25.20 -54.28 -34.47
C THR A 16 25.45 -53.40 -33.24
N SER A 17 25.49 -52.09 -33.45
CA SER A 17 25.55 -51.11 -32.36
C SER A 17 24.17 -51.04 -31.71
N LEU A 18 23.99 -51.64 -30.54
CA LEU A 18 22.85 -51.29 -29.68
C LEU A 18 23.06 -49.85 -29.21
N ALA A 19 22.31 -48.92 -29.80
CA ALA A 19 22.17 -47.58 -29.25
C ALA A 19 21.41 -47.70 -27.92
N VAL A 20 22.14 -47.62 -26.82
CA VAL A 20 21.54 -47.41 -25.50
C VAL A 20 21.03 -45.98 -25.50
N ALA A 21 19.72 -45.80 -25.69
CA ALA A 21 19.08 -44.51 -25.49
C ALA A 21 19.16 -44.17 -23.99
N SER A 22 20.17 -43.40 -23.62
CA SER A 22 20.23 -42.71 -22.33
C SER A 22 19.03 -41.77 -22.26
N HIS A 23 17.97 -42.23 -21.60
CA HIS A 23 16.86 -41.35 -21.23
C HIS A 23 17.40 -40.44 -20.13
N ALA A 24 17.82 -39.23 -20.51
CA ALA A 24 17.98 -38.15 -19.56
C ALA A 24 16.63 -38.00 -18.86
N SER A 25 16.56 -38.41 -17.60
CA SER A 25 15.38 -38.12 -16.78
C SER A 25 15.31 -36.61 -16.69
N ALA A 26 14.15 -36.04 -17.03
CA ALA A 26 13.91 -34.61 -16.82
C ALA A 26 14.21 -34.30 -15.34
N ALA A 27 14.95 -33.21 -15.10
CA ALA A 27 15.12 -32.71 -13.74
C ALA A 27 13.72 -32.52 -13.12
N PRO A 28 13.52 -32.84 -11.84
CA PRO A 28 12.25 -32.56 -11.18
C PRO A 28 11.93 -31.06 -11.35
N ALA A 29 10.66 -30.75 -11.65
CA ALA A 29 10.22 -29.37 -11.74
C ALA A 29 10.52 -28.65 -10.41
N ALA A 30 10.94 -27.39 -10.49
CA ALA A 30 11.18 -26.57 -9.31
C ALA A 30 9.90 -26.55 -8.45
N PRO A 31 10.02 -26.63 -7.11
CA PRO A 31 8.86 -26.59 -6.23
C PRO A 31 8.14 -25.24 -6.35
N HIS A 32 6.80 -25.32 -6.43
CA HIS A 32 5.90 -24.18 -6.35
C HIS A 32 5.18 -24.22 -5.01
N ASP A 33 4.91 -23.04 -4.44
CA ASP A 33 4.05 -22.93 -3.27
C ASP A 33 3.24 -21.64 -3.29
N SER A 34 2.15 -21.62 -2.53
CA SER A 34 1.29 -20.46 -2.41
C SER A 34 1.69 -19.61 -1.22
N TYR A 35 1.89 -18.32 -1.46
CA TYR A 35 2.29 -17.34 -0.46
C TYR A 35 1.29 -16.19 -0.41
N LEU A 36 1.10 -15.59 0.77
CA LEU A 36 0.81 -14.16 0.81
C LEU A 36 2.06 -13.45 0.28
N VAL A 37 1.88 -12.65 -0.78
CA VAL A 37 2.97 -11.87 -1.37
C VAL A 37 2.64 -10.40 -1.17
N THR A 38 3.37 -9.77 -0.26
CA THR A 38 3.36 -8.32 -0.07
C THR A 38 4.60 -7.71 -0.72
N LEU A 39 4.67 -6.39 -0.71
CA LEU A 39 5.78 -5.64 -1.22
C LEU A 39 6.13 -4.54 -0.22
N TYR A 40 7.41 -4.18 -0.19
CA TYR A 40 7.97 -3.12 0.65
C TYR A 40 9.01 -2.34 -0.15
N GLY A 41 9.37 -1.17 0.35
CA GLY A 41 10.23 -0.26 -0.35
C GLY A 41 11.04 0.60 0.60
N TRP A 42 11.75 1.55 0.02
CA TRP A 42 12.58 2.49 0.76
C TRP A 42 11.87 3.20 1.93
N PRO A 43 10.62 3.69 1.80
CA PRO A 43 9.99 4.48 2.86
C PRO A 43 9.54 3.66 4.06
N ASP A 44 9.24 2.37 3.90
CA ASP A 44 8.63 1.52 4.93
C ASP A 44 9.49 0.31 5.34
N ASN A 45 10.66 0.13 4.70
CA ASN A 45 11.75 -0.60 5.33
C ASN A 45 12.07 0.00 6.71
N SER A 46 12.49 -0.82 7.66
CA SER A 46 12.54 -0.44 9.08
C SER A 46 13.95 -0.58 9.68
N PRO A 47 14.70 0.53 9.85
CA PRO A 47 14.35 1.92 9.54
C PRO A 47 14.33 2.23 8.02
N PRO A 48 13.70 3.34 7.58
CA PRO A 48 13.62 3.68 6.16
C PRO A 48 14.99 3.77 5.52
N GLY A 49 15.15 3.13 4.36
CA GLY A 49 16.45 2.93 3.75
C GLY A 49 16.54 1.60 3.01
N GLY A 50 17.73 1.27 2.55
CA GLY A 50 18.03 0.01 1.89
C GLY A 50 18.75 -1.00 2.79
N ASP A 51 18.82 -0.80 4.11
CA ASP A 51 19.51 -1.74 4.98
C ASP A 51 18.83 -3.13 4.94
N ILE A 52 19.64 -4.19 5.03
CA ILE A 52 19.18 -5.59 4.95
C ILE A 52 19.79 -6.43 6.08
N ALA A 53 19.01 -7.35 6.63
CA ALA A 53 19.41 -8.16 7.79
C ALA A 53 20.41 -9.29 7.46
N TYR A 54 20.38 -9.82 6.23
CA TYR A 54 21.15 -11.01 5.82
C TYR A 54 21.85 -10.83 4.46
N PRO A 55 22.80 -9.89 4.31
CA PRO A 55 23.54 -9.67 3.06
C PRO A 55 24.10 -10.97 2.47
N GLN A 56 23.77 -11.28 1.21
CA GLN A 56 24.34 -12.43 0.48
C GLN A 56 25.16 -11.96 -0.71
N ILE A 57 24.51 -11.27 -1.64
CA ILE A 57 25.14 -10.72 -2.86
C ILE A 57 24.99 -9.19 -2.91
N HIS A 58 23.98 -8.62 -2.26
CA HIS A 58 23.85 -7.18 -2.07
C HIS A 58 24.34 -6.75 -0.69
N GLN A 59 24.68 -5.47 -0.58
CA GLN A 59 24.95 -4.79 0.70
C GLN A 59 23.80 -3.86 1.12
N SER A 60 22.78 -3.76 0.27
CA SER A 60 21.58 -2.94 0.43
C SER A 60 20.47 -3.56 -0.43
N ALA A 61 19.20 -3.45 -0.03
CA ALA A 61 18.07 -3.95 -0.78
C ALA A 61 18.07 -3.37 -2.21
N GLY A 62 17.97 -4.23 -3.20
CA GLY A 62 18.18 -3.85 -4.60
C GLY A 62 18.12 -5.04 -5.55
N GLY A 63 18.73 -4.88 -6.73
CA GLY A 63 18.79 -5.89 -7.79
C GLY A 63 17.95 -5.51 -9.03
N THR A 64 18.28 -6.10 -10.18
CA THR A 64 17.57 -5.88 -11.46
C THR A 64 16.46 -6.89 -11.73
N GLY A 65 16.37 -7.96 -10.93
CA GLY A 65 15.35 -9.00 -11.04
C GLY A 65 15.71 -10.13 -12.01
N THR A 66 16.97 -10.18 -12.43
CA THR A 66 17.53 -11.28 -13.24
C THR A 66 18.03 -12.42 -12.35
N TYR A 67 18.36 -13.58 -12.91
CA TYR A 67 18.85 -14.70 -12.09
C TYR A 67 20.21 -14.41 -11.42
N ASP A 68 21.09 -13.70 -12.11
CA ASP A 68 22.42 -13.35 -11.61
C ASP A 68 22.39 -12.14 -10.66
N ASP A 69 21.36 -11.30 -10.80
CA ASP A 69 21.12 -10.10 -10.00
C ASP A 69 19.64 -10.02 -9.58
N PRO A 70 19.18 -10.96 -8.72
CA PRO A 70 17.80 -11.05 -8.25
C PRO A 70 17.46 -9.89 -7.31
N ILE A 71 16.18 -9.58 -7.13
CA ILE A 71 15.76 -8.51 -6.21
C ILE A 71 15.72 -9.00 -4.76
N THR A 72 16.17 -8.20 -3.80
CA THR A 72 16.05 -8.54 -2.38
C THR A 72 14.58 -8.79 -1.97
N PHE A 73 14.32 -9.83 -1.19
CA PHE A 73 13.04 -10.00 -0.50
C PHE A 73 13.25 -10.34 0.98
N ALA A 74 12.22 -10.13 1.77
CA ALA A 74 12.18 -10.38 3.21
C ALA A 74 11.17 -11.48 3.58
N THR A 75 11.51 -12.28 4.57
CA THR A 75 10.63 -13.30 5.19
C THR A 75 11.23 -13.75 6.54
N ASP A 76 10.69 -14.80 7.16
CA ASP A 76 11.35 -15.48 8.28
C ASP A 76 12.51 -16.36 7.76
N GLN A 77 13.69 -16.26 8.38
CA GLN A 77 14.88 -17.06 7.99
C GLN A 77 14.68 -18.59 8.12
N ASN A 78 13.66 -19.04 8.86
CA ASN A 78 13.27 -20.45 8.95
C ASN A 78 12.15 -20.83 7.97
N GLU A 79 11.45 -19.86 7.40
CA GLU A 79 10.51 -20.08 6.30
C GLU A 79 11.28 -20.31 4.99
N LEU A 80 12.19 -19.39 4.65
CA LEU A 80 13.18 -19.55 3.59
C LEU A 80 14.55 -19.08 4.12
N ALA A 81 15.57 -19.90 3.92
CA ALA A 81 16.91 -19.58 4.40
C ALA A 81 17.51 -18.38 3.65
N PRO A 82 18.33 -17.54 4.31
CA PRO A 82 19.10 -16.52 3.62
C PRO A 82 19.88 -17.07 2.41
N GLY A 83 19.78 -16.39 1.28
CA GLY A 83 20.35 -16.80 -0.01
C GLY A 83 19.46 -17.67 -0.87
N THR A 84 18.30 -18.14 -0.37
CA THR A 84 17.30 -18.80 -1.21
C THR A 84 16.83 -17.85 -2.29
N ARG A 85 16.80 -18.34 -3.53
CA ARG A 85 16.24 -17.62 -4.67
C ARG A 85 14.82 -18.08 -4.91
N VAL A 86 13.94 -17.13 -5.21
CA VAL A 86 12.58 -17.41 -5.67
C VAL A 86 12.34 -16.70 -7.00
N TYR A 87 11.40 -17.20 -7.78
CA TYR A 87 10.90 -16.50 -8.96
C TYR A 87 9.41 -16.29 -8.79
N TYR A 88 8.96 -15.06 -9.00
CA TYR A 88 7.55 -14.72 -8.91
C TYR A 88 6.97 -14.46 -10.30
N PRO A 89 6.21 -15.41 -10.89
CA PRO A 89 5.73 -15.33 -12.26
C PRO A 89 4.84 -14.11 -12.55
N TYR A 90 4.13 -13.59 -11.55
CA TYR A 90 3.31 -12.39 -11.70
C TYR A 90 4.15 -11.16 -12.06
N LEU A 91 5.31 -10.99 -11.41
CA LEU A 91 6.22 -9.86 -11.68
C LEU A 91 7.28 -10.19 -12.74
N LYS A 92 7.41 -11.46 -13.12
CA LYS A 92 8.47 -11.99 -14.00
C LYS A 92 9.87 -11.57 -13.56
N ARG A 93 10.18 -11.80 -12.29
CA ARG A 93 11.47 -11.44 -11.68
C ARG A 93 11.92 -12.50 -10.70
N TYR A 94 13.23 -12.62 -10.60
CA TYR A 94 13.89 -13.38 -9.53
C TYR A 94 14.07 -12.51 -8.32
N PHE A 95 13.97 -13.13 -7.15
CA PHE A 95 14.22 -12.51 -5.85
C PHE A 95 15.16 -13.39 -5.01
N ILE A 96 15.88 -12.80 -4.06
CA ILE A 96 16.79 -13.48 -3.14
C ILE A 96 16.52 -13.09 -1.68
N MET A 97 16.52 -14.06 -0.77
CA MET A 97 16.27 -13.83 0.65
C MET A 97 17.50 -13.18 1.26
N GLU A 98 17.38 -11.90 1.55
CA GLU A 98 18.48 -11.10 2.12
C GLU A 98 18.03 -10.23 3.28
N ASP A 99 16.74 -10.19 3.60
CA ASP A 99 16.21 -9.33 4.66
C ASP A 99 15.19 -10.03 5.56
N GLY A 100 14.91 -9.44 6.71
CA GLY A 100 13.97 -9.94 7.70
C GLY A 100 12.66 -9.14 7.71
N CYS A 101 11.54 -9.84 7.87
CA CYS A 101 10.22 -9.23 7.95
C CYS A 101 9.50 -9.68 9.23
N VAL A 102 9.16 -8.73 10.10
CA VAL A 102 8.54 -9.00 11.40
C VAL A 102 7.16 -9.65 11.25
N GLU A 103 6.33 -9.12 10.33
CA GLU A 103 5.00 -9.68 10.07
C GLU A 103 5.10 -11.08 9.47
N CYS A 104 6.02 -11.30 8.52
CA CYS A 104 6.29 -12.59 7.91
C CYS A 104 6.72 -13.62 8.97
N SER A 105 7.54 -13.22 9.93
CA SER A 105 7.95 -14.07 11.06
C SER A 105 6.77 -14.48 11.95
N GLN A 106 5.80 -13.58 12.17
CA GLN A 106 4.58 -13.89 12.91
C GLN A 106 3.65 -14.82 12.11
N ASP A 107 3.47 -14.54 10.82
CA ASP A 107 2.68 -15.38 9.91
C ASP A 107 3.24 -16.80 9.84
N TRP A 108 4.57 -16.94 9.73
CA TRP A 108 5.25 -18.23 9.70
C TRP A 108 4.99 -19.04 10.98
N GLN A 109 5.09 -18.41 12.15
CA GLN A 109 4.78 -19.05 13.43
C GLN A 109 3.32 -19.52 13.52
N ASN A 110 2.42 -18.88 12.76
CA ASN A 110 1.01 -19.23 12.65
C ASN A 110 0.70 -20.17 11.47
N GLY A 111 1.72 -20.68 10.78
CA GLY A 111 1.59 -21.61 9.67
C GLY A 111 1.15 -20.98 8.34
N LYS A 112 1.27 -19.65 8.22
CA LYS A 112 1.01 -18.90 6.99
C LYS A 112 2.32 -18.56 6.30
N ARG A 113 2.37 -18.79 4.99
CA ARG A 113 3.54 -18.48 4.16
C ARG A 113 3.47 -17.05 3.68
N HIS A 114 4.53 -16.27 3.90
CA HIS A 114 4.55 -14.85 3.62
C HIS A 114 5.94 -14.38 3.19
N ILE A 115 6.02 -13.81 2.00
CA ILE A 115 7.20 -13.09 1.52
C ILE A 115 6.84 -11.65 1.19
N ASP A 116 7.81 -10.78 1.41
CA ASP A 116 7.69 -9.35 1.19
C ASP A 116 8.76 -8.89 0.20
N LEU A 117 8.36 -8.35 -0.96
CA LEU A 117 9.24 -8.14 -2.11
C LEU A 117 9.65 -6.68 -2.27
N TRP A 118 10.96 -6.42 -2.40
CA TRP A 118 11.47 -5.05 -2.54
C TRP A 118 11.06 -4.41 -3.87
N VAL A 119 10.55 -3.16 -3.82
CA VAL A 119 10.17 -2.41 -5.04
C VAL A 119 11.16 -1.32 -5.44
N GLY A 120 12.04 -0.90 -4.53
CA GLY A 120 12.88 0.28 -4.67
C GLY A 120 12.29 1.50 -3.95
N GLY A 121 12.33 2.68 -4.57
CA GLY A 121 11.73 3.90 -4.02
C GLY A 121 12.69 4.94 -3.46
N GLU A 122 14.01 4.68 -3.49
CA GLU A 122 15.01 5.68 -3.10
C GLU A 122 14.84 6.96 -3.94
N GLY A 123 14.72 8.11 -3.27
CA GLY A 123 14.54 9.41 -3.91
C GLY A 123 13.20 9.61 -4.63
N GLY A 124 12.29 8.64 -4.53
CA GLY A 124 10.93 8.71 -5.08
C GLY A 124 9.94 9.32 -4.10
N ASP A 125 8.70 9.54 -4.57
CA ASP A 125 7.59 9.91 -3.70
C ASP A 125 7.14 8.72 -2.85
N SER A 126 7.22 8.86 -1.53
CA SER A 126 6.92 7.77 -0.61
C SER A 126 5.51 7.20 -0.80
N ASN A 127 4.50 8.02 -1.08
CA ASN A 127 3.13 7.52 -1.27
C ASN A 127 3.00 6.73 -2.59
N ALA A 128 3.71 7.16 -3.64
CA ALA A 128 3.73 6.43 -4.90
C ALA A 128 4.41 5.05 -4.77
N VAL A 129 5.42 4.94 -3.90
CA VAL A 129 6.09 3.67 -3.57
C VAL A 129 5.10 2.72 -2.88
N ILE A 130 4.47 3.16 -1.79
CA ILE A 130 3.43 2.39 -1.08
C ILE A 130 2.27 1.99 -2.00
N ASN A 131 1.82 2.90 -2.87
CA ASN A 131 0.77 2.59 -3.83
C ASN A 131 1.19 1.52 -4.84
N CYS A 132 2.46 1.47 -5.19
CA CYS A 132 2.99 0.41 -6.03
C CYS A 132 3.01 -0.93 -5.30
N GLU A 133 3.40 -0.92 -4.03
CA GLU A 133 3.42 -2.12 -3.18
C GLU A 133 2.01 -2.70 -2.99
N ASP A 134 1.05 -1.86 -2.62
CA ASP A 134 -0.35 -2.28 -2.46
C ASP A 134 -0.95 -2.79 -3.77
N ALA A 135 -0.63 -2.16 -4.91
CA ALA A 135 -1.15 -2.55 -6.21
C ALA A 135 -0.63 -3.92 -6.69
N LEU A 136 0.56 -4.31 -6.24
CA LEU A 136 1.22 -5.55 -6.65
C LEU A 136 1.05 -6.69 -5.63
N THR A 137 0.51 -6.39 -4.44
CA THR A 137 0.24 -7.36 -3.38
C THR A 137 -0.79 -8.40 -3.81
N GLN A 138 -0.57 -9.67 -3.46
CA GLN A 138 -1.46 -10.79 -3.76
C GLN A 138 -1.69 -11.65 -2.51
N ASP A 139 -2.95 -11.84 -2.13
CA ASP A 139 -3.35 -12.70 -0.99
C ASP A 139 -2.94 -14.18 -1.18
N SER A 140 -2.68 -14.60 -2.42
CA SER A 140 -2.26 -15.95 -2.79
C SER A 140 -1.49 -15.90 -4.12
N GLY A 141 -0.18 -15.68 -4.05
CA GLY A 141 0.75 -15.73 -5.17
C GLY A 141 1.37 -17.11 -5.33
N ASP A 142 1.48 -17.59 -6.57
CA ASP A 142 2.27 -18.79 -6.92
C ASP A 142 3.76 -18.42 -7.01
N VAL A 143 4.58 -18.96 -6.12
CA VAL A 143 6.01 -18.64 -6.03
C VAL A 143 6.83 -19.89 -6.32
N ILE A 144 7.81 -19.76 -7.22
CA ILE A 144 8.74 -20.83 -7.55
C ILE A 144 9.96 -20.72 -6.63
N ILE A 145 10.24 -21.75 -5.85
CA ILE A 145 11.39 -21.81 -4.95
C ILE A 145 12.54 -22.51 -5.67
N ASP A 146 13.76 -21.99 -5.53
CA ASP A 146 14.96 -22.44 -6.25
C ASP A 146 14.73 -22.61 -7.77
N PRO A 147 14.29 -21.54 -8.45
CA PRO A 147 13.95 -21.59 -9.87
C PRO A 147 15.19 -21.84 -10.74
N ASP A 148 14.98 -22.44 -11.91
CA ASP A 148 15.97 -22.46 -12.99
C ASP A 148 16.29 -21.04 -13.48
N PRO A 149 17.52 -20.77 -13.98
CA PRO A 149 17.93 -19.45 -14.48
C PRO A 149 17.26 -18.95 -15.76
N ASN A 150 16.45 -19.76 -16.44
CA ASN A 150 15.87 -19.43 -17.75
C ASN A 150 14.41 -18.98 -17.70
N GLN A 151 13.87 -18.65 -16.52
CA GLN A 151 12.56 -18.00 -16.42
C GLN A 151 12.53 -16.66 -17.17
N PRO A 152 11.39 -16.30 -17.79
CA PRO A 152 11.22 -15.00 -18.43
C PRO A 152 11.45 -13.84 -17.46
N VAL A 153 12.13 -12.78 -17.90
CA VAL A 153 12.33 -11.58 -17.06
C VAL A 153 11.79 -10.35 -17.79
N ASP A 154 10.92 -9.62 -17.11
CA ASP A 154 10.49 -8.29 -17.59
C ASP A 154 11.51 -7.24 -17.11
N SER A 155 11.99 -6.42 -18.05
CA SER A 155 13.04 -5.43 -17.77
C SER A 155 12.50 -4.14 -17.15
N GLY A 156 13.35 -3.44 -16.39
CA GLY A 156 13.02 -2.19 -15.71
C GLY A 156 12.67 -2.41 -14.23
N SER A 157 12.66 -1.32 -13.47
CA SER A 157 12.38 -1.34 -12.04
C SER A 157 10.93 -1.71 -11.74
N ILE A 158 10.67 -2.26 -10.56
CA ILE A 158 9.29 -2.44 -10.07
C ILE A 158 8.68 -1.07 -9.76
N PHE A 159 9.43 -0.20 -9.09
CA PHE A 159 9.09 1.22 -8.95
C PHE A 159 10.17 2.12 -9.56
N ASN A 160 9.76 3.14 -10.32
CA ASN A 160 10.66 4.12 -10.92
C ASN A 160 10.58 5.45 -10.16
N SER A 161 11.58 5.73 -9.32
CA SER A 161 11.68 6.97 -8.56
C SER A 161 11.80 8.25 -9.42
N GLY A 162 12.21 8.13 -10.68
CA GLY A 162 12.39 9.29 -11.57
C GLY A 162 11.08 9.91 -12.03
N ASP A 163 10.02 9.11 -12.15
CA ASP A 163 8.68 9.55 -12.57
C ASP A 163 7.54 9.03 -11.68
N ASN A 164 7.88 8.35 -10.59
CA ASN A 164 6.97 7.72 -9.63
C ASN A 164 5.99 6.72 -10.27
N SER A 165 6.40 6.07 -11.36
CA SER A 165 5.60 5.04 -12.00
C SER A 165 5.81 3.66 -11.36
N CYS A 166 4.70 2.92 -11.23
CA CYS A 166 4.69 1.54 -10.79
C CYS A 166 4.65 0.59 -11.99
N TYR A 167 5.37 -0.51 -11.90
CA TYR A 167 5.33 -1.61 -12.85
C TYR A 167 3.90 -2.17 -12.99
N GLN A 168 3.53 -2.57 -14.21
CA GLN A 168 2.20 -3.08 -14.54
C GLN A 168 2.32 -4.48 -15.17
N PRO A 169 2.12 -5.55 -14.39
CA PRO A 169 2.17 -6.93 -14.87
C PRO A 169 1.31 -7.15 -16.11
N GLY A 170 1.88 -7.76 -17.14
CA GLY A 170 1.13 -8.11 -18.37
C GLY A 170 0.91 -6.97 -19.36
N SER A 171 1.35 -5.74 -19.07
CA SER A 171 1.43 -4.68 -20.08
C SER A 171 2.57 -4.99 -21.05
N SER A 172 2.24 -5.41 -22.28
CA SER A 172 3.26 -5.58 -23.32
C SER A 172 3.88 -4.20 -23.62
N ALA A 173 5.13 -4.02 -23.21
CA ALA A 173 5.89 -2.79 -23.41
C ALA A 173 6.17 -2.56 -24.90
N ALA A 174 5.20 -1.98 -25.61
CA ALA A 174 5.44 -1.25 -26.85
C ALA A 174 5.59 0.23 -26.47
N ALA A 175 6.82 0.72 -26.60
CA ALA A 175 7.22 2.11 -26.39
C ALA A 175 6.16 3.12 -26.86
N LYS A 176 5.72 4.00 -25.97
CA LYS A 176 5.03 5.23 -26.35
C LYS A 176 5.89 6.45 -26.02
N THR A 177 6.29 7.06 -27.11
CA THR A 177 6.92 8.36 -27.29
C THR A 177 6.37 9.44 -26.36
N VAL A 178 7.32 10.16 -25.75
CA VAL A 178 7.15 11.44 -25.05
C VAL A 178 6.47 12.45 -25.98
N ASN A 179 5.38 13.05 -25.51
CA ASN A 179 4.90 14.33 -26.04
C ASN A 179 4.83 15.34 -24.90
N THR A 180 5.76 16.28 -24.94
CA THR A 180 5.74 17.53 -24.17
C THR A 180 4.62 18.44 -24.67
N ALA A 181 3.77 18.96 -23.77
CA ALA A 181 3.64 20.40 -23.52
C ALA A 181 2.40 20.78 -22.67
N LYS A 182 2.67 21.72 -21.75
CA LYS A 182 1.80 22.75 -21.12
C LYS A 182 0.90 22.38 -19.93
N THR A 183 1.48 22.63 -18.75
CA THR A 183 0.95 23.46 -17.64
C THR A 183 -0.57 23.51 -17.46
N ALA A 184 -1.06 22.67 -16.55
CA ALA A 184 -2.04 23.04 -15.54
C ALA A 184 -1.42 22.72 -14.17
N LYS A 185 -1.54 23.62 -13.19
CA LYS A 185 -1.07 23.42 -11.81
C LYS A 185 -1.85 22.24 -11.22
N ALA A 186 -1.22 21.08 -11.12
CA ALA A 186 -1.86 19.89 -10.56
C ALA A 186 -2.06 20.08 -9.05
N ALA A 187 -3.29 19.96 -8.58
CA ALA A 187 -3.58 19.74 -7.16
C ALA A 187 -3.01 18.37 -6.74
N PRO A 188 -2.59 18.17 -5.47
CA PRO A 188 -2.19 16.85 -4.99
C PRO A 188 -3.39 15.91 -4.99
N LYS A 189 -3.15 14.65 -5.37
CA LYS A 189 -4.16 13.65 -5.69
C LYS A 189 -4.57 12.90 -4.42
N SER A 190 -5.85 12.98 -4.06
CA SER A 190 -6.55 11.94 -3.32
C SER A 190 -6.23 10.53 -3.85
N ASP A 191 -6.41 9.52 -3.02
CA ASP A 191 -6.01 8.13 -3.30
C ASP A 191 -6.78 7.42 -4.46
N ASP A 192 -7.72 8.10 -5.12
CA ASP A 192 -8.65 7.59 -6.17
C ASP A 192 -9.39 6.26 -5.85
N GLY A 193 -9.16 5.71 -4.65
CA GLY A 193 -9.94 4.70 -3.94
C GLY A 193 -9.79 3.27 -4.47
N ASN A 194 -9.05 2.44 -3.73
CA ASN A 194 -9.33 1.01 -3.62
C ASN A 194 -9.85 0.73 -2.20
N PRO A 195 -11.17 0.67 -1.96
CA PRO A 195 -12.28 0.74 -2.93
C PRO A 195 -12.65 2.14 -3.42
N THR A 196 -13.34 2.21 -4.56
CA THR A 196 -13.72 3.48 -5.21
C THR A 196 -14.74 4.29 -4.41
N ALA A 197 -14.73 5.61 -4.57
CA ALA A 197 -15.72 6.51 -3.98
C ALA A 197 -17.16 6.06 -4.28
N ALA A 198 -17.45 5.61 -5.50
CA ALA A 198 -18.78 5.16 -5.89
C ALA A 198 -19.23 3.91 -5.12
N GLN A 199 -18.32 2.96 -4.88
CA GLN A 199 -18.63 1.76 -4.10
C GLN A 199 -18.92 2.10 -2.64
N LEU A 200 -18.15 3.01 -2.05
CA LEU A 200 -18.38 3.47 -0.67
C LEU A 200 -19.69 4.26 -0.54
N LEU A 201 -19.93 5.20 -1.47
CA LEU A 201 -21.15 6.01 -1.49
C LEU A 201 -22.42 5.17 -1.67
N ALA A 202 -22.34 4.06 -2.42
CA ALA A 202 -23.47 3.13 -2.56
C ALA A 202 -23.87 2.51 -1.21
N LYS A 203 -22.90 2.29 -0.32
CA LYS A 203 -23.13 1.72 1.03
C LYS A 203 -23.56 2.75 2.06
N THR A 204 -23.37 4.03 1.78
CA THR A 204 -23.82 5.14 2.65
C THR A 204 -25.10 5.82 2.14
N ALA A 205 -25.78 5.27 1.13
CA ALA A 205 -26.94 5.90 0.52
C ALA A 205 -28.16 6.00 1.46
N ASN A 206 -28.27 5.11 2.45
CA ASN A 206 -29.38 5.06 3.40
C ASN A 206 -28.88 5.26 4.82
N CYS A 207 -29.41 6.25 5.54
CA CYS A 207 -29.02 6.50 6.93
C CYS A 207 -29.92 5.75 7.91
N HIS A 208 -29.35 4.79 8.65
CA HIS A 208 -29.94 4.34 9.92
C HIS A 208 -29.35 5.19 11.05
N GLN A 209 -30.02 6.29 11.38
CA GLN A 209 -29.56 7.23 12.39
C GLN A 209 -29.35 6.54 13.75
N VAL A 210 -28.17 6.74 14.34
CA VAL A 210 -27.82 6.26 15.68
C VAL A 210 -27.54 7.39 16.67
N SER A 211 -27.34 8.62 16.19
CA SER A 211 -27.28 9.80 17.05
C SER A 211 -28.68 10.20 17.54
N ASN A 212 -28.77 10.71 18.76
CA ASN A 212 -29.96 11.34 19.32
C ASN A 212 -30.06 12.80 18.84
N GLY A 213 -30.44 12.98 17.57
CA GLY A 213 -30.49 14.28 16.88
C GLY A 213 -29.39 14.48 15.83
N THR A 214 -29.28 15.71 15.32
CA THR A 214 -28.41 16.12 14.20
C THR A 214 -27.43 17.24 14.55
N TYR A 215 -26.24 17.24 13.97
CA TYR A 215 -25.18 18.23 14.18
C TYR A 215 -25.25 19.33 13.14
N ASP A 216 -24.90 20.55 13.52
CA ASP A 216 -24.74 21.67 12.60
C ASP A 216 -23.51 21.44 11.71
N ASP A 217 -23.59 21.80 10.44
CA ASP A 217 -22.47 21.66 9.49
C ASP A 217 -22.19 22.96 8.71
N LYS A 218 -21.03 23.00 8.05
CA LYS A 218 -20.63 24.15 7.21
C LYS A 218 -21.53 24.36 5.98
N ASN A 219 -22.43 23.42 5.64
CA ASN A 219 -23.40 23.60 4.56
C ASN A 219 -24.62 24.44 4.99
N GLY A 220 -24.66 24.87 6.25
CA GLY A 220 -25.82 25.55 6.84
C GLY A 220 -26.99 24.60 7.09
N GLY A 221 -26.73 23.29 7.09
CA GLY A 221 -27.71 22.24 7.32
C GLY A 221 -27.49 21.55 8.67
N GLN A 222 -28.22 20.46 8.86
CA GLN A 222 -28.00 19.55 9.98
C GLN A 222 -27.89 18.11 9.49
N THR A 223 -26.93 17.34 10.02
CA THR A 223 -26.75 15.93 9.65
C THR A 223 -26.76 15.00 10.88
N PRO A 224 -27.38 13.81 10.80
CA PRO A 224 -27.22 12.78 11.80
C PRO A 224 -25.91 12.00 11.62
N ILE A 225 -25.56 11.20 12.64
CA ILE A 225 -24.60 10.10 12.50
C ILE A 225 -25.39 8.82 12.26
N CYS A 226 -25.01 8.10 11.20
CA CYS A 226 -25.64 6.88 10.73
C CYS A 226 -24.79 5.66 11.12
N GLY A 227 -25.45 4.59 11.53
CA GLY A 227 -24.80 3.31 11.85
C GLY A 227 -24.74 2.38 10.64
N ALA A 228 -23.66 1.61 10.55
CA ALA A 228 -23.48 0.51 9.62
C ALA A 228 -22.74 -0.66 10.30
N ASN A 229 -22.70 -1.82 9.65
CA ASN A 229 -21.95 -2.97 10.15
C ASN A 229 -20.45 -2.64 10.13
N GLY A 230 -19.86 -2.51 11.32
CA GLY A 230 -18.43 -2.23 11.50
C GLY A 230 -18.02 -0.77 11.30
N ALA A 231 -18.97 0.15 11.06
CA ALA A 231 -18.66 1.54 10.76
C ALA A 231 -19.77 2.52 11.20
N TYR A 232 -19.43 3.80 11.24
CA TYR A 232 -20.38 4.91 11.34
C TYR A 232 -20.08 5.90 10.23
N PHE A 233 -21.10 6.60 9.74
CA PHE A 233 -20.91 7.57 8.67
C PHE A 233 -21.86 8.75 8.78
N TRP A 234 -21.49 9.84 8.13
CA TRP A 234 -22.30 11.05 7.98
C TRP A 234 -21.92 11.76 6.68
N THR A 235 -22.80 12.66 6.22
CA THR A 235 -22.52 13.53 5.08
C THR A 235 -22.73 14.96 5.51
N SER A 236 -21.72 15.80 5.35
CA SER A 236 -21.73 17.21 5.79
C SER A 236 -20.90 18.07 4.84
N GLY A 237 -20.70 19.33 5.19
CA GLY A 237 -19.63 20.13 4.59
C GLY A 237 -18.25 19.71 5.07
N MET A 238 -17.26 20.52 4.74
CA MET A 238 -15.94 20.45 5.38
C MET A 238 -15.48 21.84 5.76
N ALA A 239 -15.27 22.11 7.05
CA ALA A 239 -14.41 23.18 7.53
C ALA A 239 -12.98 22.67 7.67
N VAL A 240 -12.03 23.58 7.48
CA VAL A 240 -10.61 23.28 7.66
C VAL A 240 -10.27 23.51 9.11
N ASP A 241 -9.74 22.47 9.73
CA ASP A 241 -9.18 22.51 11.07
C ASP A 241 -7.65 22.58 10.96
N CYS A 242 -7.03 23.52 11.67
CA CYS A 242 -5.59 23.74 11.64
C CYS A 242 -4.94 23.49 13.01
N ASP A 243 -5.67 22.91 13.95
CA ASP A 243 -5.20 22.71 15.31
C ASP A 243 -4.02 21.72 15.38
N GLY A 244 -3.23 21.85 16.45
CA GLY A 244 -2.05 21.04 16.70
C GLY A 244 -0.74 21.80 16.51
N GLN A 245 0.22 21.18 15.82
CA GLN A 245 1.55 21.75 15.72
C GLN A 245 1.56 23.05 14.92
N ARG A 246 2.14 24.08 15.53
CA ARG A 246 2.42 25.34 14.86
C ARG A 246 3.39 25.15 13.69
N THR A 247 2.93 25.45 12.48
CA THR A 247 3.71 25.42 11.23
C THR A 247 3.63 26.76 10.49
N ALA A 248 4.28 26.85 9.32
CA ALA A 248 4.12 28.01 8.44
C ALA A 248 2.70 28.12 7.86
N THR A 249 1.96 27.00 7.81
CA THR A 249 0.61 26.90 7.23
C THR A 249 -0.47 27.04 8.30
N CYS A 250 -0.31 26.34 9.42
CA CYS A 250 -1.25 26.35 10.54
C CYS A 250 -0.61 27.06 11.73
N ASN A 251 -1.14 28.24 12.07
CA ASN A 251 -0.73 29.04 13.22
C ASN A 251 -1.77 30.15 13.47
N GLU A 252 -1.58 30.89 14.55
CA GLU A 252 -2.48 31.94 15.04
C GLU A 252 -2.69 33.11 14.05
N ASN A 253 -1.83 33.25 13.04
CA ASN A 253 -1.93 34.31 12.03
C ASN A 253 -2.65 33.85 10.76
N THR A 254 -2.71 32.54 10.52
CA THR A 254 -3.37 31.95 9.34
C THR A 254 -4.76 31.42 9.67
N ASP A 255 -4.99 31.06 10.93
CA ASP A 255 -6.27 30.64 11.47
C ASP A 255 -6.59 31.43 12.75
N CYS A 256 -7.75 32.08 12.77
CA CYS A 256 -8.18 32.87 13.93
C CYS A 256 -8.61 32.03 15.13
N CYS A 257 -8.87 30.75 14.90
CA CYS A 257 -9.37 29.79 15.89
C CYS A 257 -8.30 28.77 16.30
N PHE A 258 -7.08 28.88 15.78
CA PHE A 258 -5.98 27.95 16.04
C PHE A 258 -5.77 27.65 17.52
N TYR A 259 -5.72 26.36 17.84
CA TYR A 259 -5.28 25.80 19.10
C TYR A 259 -3.98 25.01 18.90
N ASP A 260 -3.00 25.16 19.79
CA ASP A 260 -1.66 24.58 19.64
C ASP A 260 -1.57 23.11 20.10
N ASP A 261 -2.69 22.40 20.09
CA ASP A 261 -2.85 21.04 20.58
C ASP A 261 -3.93 20.28 19.79
N THR A 262 -3.95 18.95 19.87
CA THR A 262 -4.99 18.07 19.32
C THR A 262 -5.36 17.01 20.36
N SER A 263 -6.61 16.55 20.39
CA SER A 263 -7.09 15.54 21.34
C SER A 263 -6.27 14.24 21.32
N PHE A 264 -5.70 13.87 20.17
CA PHE A 264 -4.77 12.75 20.05
C PHE A 264 -3.40 13.23 19.61
N HIS A 265 -2.37 12.53 20.07
CA HIS A 265 -0.98 12.93 19.90
C HIS A 265 -0.19 11.87 19.16
N GLN A 266 0.88 12.31 18.51
CA GLN A 266 1.86 11.47 17.85
C GLN A 266 2.57 10.54 18.84
N SER A 267 3.30 9.55 18.31
CA SER A 267 4.09 8.64 19.14
C SER A 267 5.18 9.33 19.99
N ASP A 268 5.64 10.52 19.56
CA ASP A 268 6.60 11.35 20.30
C ASP A 268 5.95 12.27 21.36
N GLY A 269 4.63 12.19 21.52
CA GLY A 269 3.86 12.98 22.48
C GLY A 269 3.63 14.43 22.06
N LYS A 270 3.87 14.80 20.79
CA LYS A 270 3.47 16.09 20.24
C LYS A 270 2.05 16.04 19.64
N PRO A 271 1.35 17.18 19.53
CA PRO A 271 0.11 17.27 18.76
C PRO A 271 0.31 16.84 17.31
N LEU A 272 -0.78 16.56 16.60
CA LEU A 272 -0.72 16.22 15.17
C LEU A 272 -0.30 17.45 14.32
N ASP A 273 0.26 17.22 13.14
CA ASP A 273 0.61 18.29 12.19
C ASP A 273 -0.50 18.39 11.13
N ALA A 274 -1.48 19.28 11.33
CA ALA A 274 -2.60 19.48 10.40
C ALA A 274 -2.18 19.83 8.97
N ALA A 275 -0.99 20.43 8.79
CA ALA A 275 -0.47 20.77 7.48
C ALA A 275 0.06 19.56 6.71
N LYS A 276 0.36 18.44 7.39
CA LYS A 276 0.95 17.23 6.79
C LYS A 276 0.10 15.99 6.92
N LEU A 277 -0.58 15.78 8.04
CA LEU A 277 -1.31 14.56 8.34
C LEU A 277 -2.80 14.75 8.08
N PRO A 278 -3.40 13.97 7.16
CA PRO A 278 -4.84 13.89 7.00
C PRO A 278 -5.49 13.35 8.28
N TYR A 279 -6.21 14.21 8.98
CA TYR A 279 -7.12 13.82 10.05
C TYR A 279 -8.52 14.41 9.88
N VAL A 280 -9.48 13.82 10.60
CA VAL A 280 -10.86 14.29 10.74
C VAL A 280 -11.16 14.58 12.20
N VAL A 281 -11.97 15.60 12.42
CA VAL A 281 -12.48 16.00 13.72
C VAL A 281 -13.83 15.31 13.96
N ILE A 282 -13.98 14.62 15.10
CA ILE A 282 -15.25 13.99 15.50
C ILE A 282 -15.82 14.76 16.70
N PRO A 283 -17.15 14.99 16.77
CA PRO A 283 -17.74 15.73 17.89
C PRO A 283 -17.44 15.08 19.23
N LEU A 284 -17.19 15.91 20.25
CA LEU A 284 -16.98 15.47 21.62
C LEU A 284 -18.13 14.56 22.10
N PRO A 285 -17.83 13.56 22.96
CA PRO A 285 -18.87 12.65 23.44
C PRO A 285 -19.95 13.38 24.24
N SER A 286 -21.21 13.19 23.85
CA SER A 286 -22.37 13.83 24.49
C SER A 286 -23.58 12.90 24.57
N SER A 287 -24.71 13.43 25.04
CA SER A 287 -25.99 12.72 24.96
C SER A 287 -26.51 12.55 23.52
N ARG A 288 -25.90 13.27 22.55
CA ARG A 288 -26.25 13.21 21.13
C ARG A 288 -25.59 11.99 20.48
N TRP A 289 -24.29 11.78 20.71
CA TRP A 289 -23.58 10.56 20.37
C TRP A 289 -22.28 10.48 21.17
N ASN A 290 -21.80 9.27 21.44
CA ASN A 290 -20.56 9.04 22.15
C ASN A 290 -19.72 8.03 21.36
N TYR A 291 -18.67 8.53 20.71
CA TYR A 291 -17.82 7.72 19.83
C TYR A 291 -17.13 6.59 20.62
N GLY A 292 -16.78 6.82 21.89
CA GLY A 292 -16.15 5.83 22.76
C GLY A 292 -17.07 4.64 23.06
N ASN A 293 -18.35 4.90 23.35
CA ASN A 293 -19.38 3.86 23.50
C ASN A 293 -19.67 3.15 22.18
N ALA A 294 -19.51 3.84 21.05
CA ALA A 294 -19.57 3.27 19.71
C ALA A 294 -18.33 2.41 19.36
N GLY A 295 -17.30 2.41 20.20
CA GLY A 295 -16.07 1.64 20.01
C GLY A 295 -15.09 2.27 19.02
N ILE A 296 -15.21 3.58 18.79
CA ILE A 296 -14.25 4.39 18.03
C ILE A 296 -13.21 4.96 18.99
N LYS A 297 -11.96 5.06 18.54
CA LYS A 297 -10.82 5.56 19.30
C LYS A 297 -9.96 6.46 18.44
N GLY A 298 -9.21 7.37 19.08
CA GLY A 298 -8.19 8.16 18.39
C GLY A 298 -7.25 7.30 17.56
N GLY A 299 -7.01 7.73 16.33
CA GLY A 299 -6.25 7.00 15.32
C GLY A 299 -7.03 5.99 14.50
N ASP A 300 -8.29 5.65 14.84
CA ASP A 300 -9.16 4.90 13.92
C ASP A 300 -9.31 5.69 12.61
N VAL A 301 -9.35 4.98 11.49
CA VAL A 301 -9.29 5.56 10.15
C VAL A 301 -10.69 5.84 9.63
N LEU A 302 -10.80 6.96 8.90
CA LEU A 302 -11.95 7.37 8.15
C LEU A 302 -11.65 7.37 6.65
N ALA A 303 -12.60 6.91 5.84
CA ALA A 303 -12.67 7.30 4.44
C ALA A 303 -13.41 8.65 4.33
N VAL A 304 -12.80 9.62 3.68
CA VAL A 304 -13.37 10.95 3.41
C VAL A 304 -13.55 11.11 1.90
N ILE A 305 -14.79 11.28 1.47
CA ILE A 305 -15.18 11.15 0.06
C ILE A 305 -15.71 12.47 -0.46
N TYR A 306 -15.08 12.98 -1.51
CA TYR A 306 -15.46 14.24 -2.15
C TYR A 306 -15.27 14.19 -3.67
N LYS A 307 -16.31 14.52 -4.45
CA LYS A 307 -16.24 14.61 -5.93
C LYS A 307 -15.58 13.42 -6.65
N GLY A 308 -15.77 12.21 -6.14
CA GLY A 308 -15.23 10.97 -6.73
C GLY A 308 -13.87 10.56 -6.18
N HIS A 309 -13.29 11.39 -5.33
CA HIS A 309 -12.02 11.18 -4.65
C HIS A 309 -12.24 10.58 -3.25
N VAL A 310 -11.29 9.77 -2.79
CA VAL A 310 -11.26 9.19 -1.45
C VAL A 310 -9.93 9.57 -0.80
N GLU A 311 -9.98 10.07 0.42
CA GLU A 311 -8.82 10.27 1.29
C GLU A 311 -9.00 9.42 2.55
N TYR A 312 -7.95 8.74 3.00
CA TYR A 312 -7.96 8.03 4.27
C TYR A 312 -7.26 8.86 5.35
N ALA A 313 -8.03 9.27 6.34
CA ALA A 313 -7.60 10.19 7.38
C ALA A 313 -7.81 9.56 8.76
N VAL A 314 -6.97 9.89 9.74
CA VAL A 314 -7.14 9.39 11.11
C VAL A 314 -8.20 10.22 11.86
N PHE A 315 -8.87 9.62 12.83
CA PHE A 315 -9.56 10.36 13.87
C PHE A 315 -8.50 11.04 14.76
N GLY A 316 -8.25 12.32 14.49
CA GLY A 316 -7.10 13.05 15.04
C GLY A 316 -7.45 14.07 16.10
N ASP A 317 -8.66 14.63 16.05
CA ASP A 317 -9.08 15.67 16.99
C ASP A 317 -10.57 15.62 17.33
N GLU A 318 -10.95 16.28 18.42
CA GLU A 318 -12.34 16.38 18.87
C GLU A 318 -12.88 17.80 18.75
N GLY A 319 -14.06 17.93 18.16
CA GLY A 319 -14.74 19.22 17.97
C GLY A 319 -15.89 19.44 18.97
N PRO A 320 -16.52 20.62 18.94
CA PRO A 320 -17.73 20.89 19.72
C PRO A 320 -18.80 19.80 19.55
N ASP A 321 -19.58 19.53 20.61
CA ASP A 321 -20.52 18.41 20.65
C ASP A 321 -21.84 18.63 19.87
N ASP A 322 -21.98 19.78 19.23
CA ASP A 322 -23.12 20.20 18.42
C ASP A 322 -22.80 20.42 16.94
N SER A 323 -21.53 20.39 16.55
CA SER A 323 -21.04 20.71 15.20
C SER A 323 -20.30 19.52 14.57
N ILE A 324 -20.30 19.38 13.25
CA ILE A 324 -19.61 18.28 12.54
C ILE A 324 -19.13 18.69 11.15
N GLY A 325 -18.14 17.96 10.63
CA GLY A 325 -17.62 18.16 9.27
C GLY A 325 -16.41 19.07 9.28
N GLU A 326 -15.43 18.76 10.14
CA GLU A 326 -14.15 19.45 10.22
C GLU A 326 -13.03 18.45 9.93
N ALA A 327 -12.01 18.89 9.21
CA ALA A 327 -10.86 18.06 8.86
C ALA A 327 -9.61 18.91 8.62
N SER A 328 -8.45 18.28 8.78
CA SER A 328 -7.16 18.94 8.67
C SER A 328 -6.95 19.68 7.34
N TYR A 329 -6.06 20.68 7.34
CA TYR A 329 -5.53 21.29 6.11
C TYR A 329 -5.08 20.24 5.08
N ALA A 330 -4.39 19.18 5.51
CA ALA A 330 -3.90 18.11 4.66
C ALA A 330 -5.06 17.34 3.98
N THR A 331 -6.11 16.99 4.73
CA THR A 331 -7.31 16.32 4.20
C THR A 331 -7.99 17.17 3.13
N ALA A 332 -8.24 18.45 3.42
CA ALA A 332 -8.87 19.37 2.48
C ALA A 332 -8.04 19.49 1.19
N LYS A 333 -6.73 19.70 1.34
CA LYS A 333 -5.80 19.83 0.21
C LYS A 333 -5.75 18.57 -0.65
N SER A 334 -5.75 17.38 -0.05
CA SER A 334 -5.72 16.10 -0.77
C SER A 334 -6.99 15.88 -1.62
N LEU A 335 -8.14 16.28 -1.08
CA LEU A 335 -9.43 16.18 -1.78
C LEU A 335 -9.67 17.30 -2.81
N GLY A 336 -8.73 18.24 -2.97
CA GLY A 336 -8.92 19.41 -3.83
C GLY A 336 -9.94 20.42 -3.30
N ILE A 337 -10.22 20.39 -2.00
CA ILE A 337 -10.99 21.41 -1.29
C ILE A 337 -10.03 22.57 -0.97
N ASP A 338 -10.51 23.82 -0.99
CA ASP A 338 -9.70 24.97 -0.61
C ASP A 338 -9.20 24.80 0.83
N PRO A 339 -7.89 24.64 1.07
CA PRO A 339 -7.41 24.32 2.40
C PRO A 339 -7.11 25.59 3.23
N ASP A 340 -7.49 26.80 2.77
CA ASP A 340 -7.36 28.02 3.59
C ASP A 340 -8.10 27.85 4.93
N PRO A 341 -7.40 27.88 6.09
CA PRO A 341 -8.04 27.69 7.40
C PRO A 341 -9.11 28.74 7.70
N LYS A 342 -8.91 29.96 7.19
CA LYS A 342 -9.79 31.09 7.49
C LYS A 342 -11.03 31.14 6.61
N ASN A 343 -10.89 30.81 5.32
CA ASN A 343 -11.93 31.04 4.32
C ASN A 343 -12.29 29.80 3.49
N GLY A 344 -11.47 28.75 3.59
CA GLY A 344 -11.58 27.55 2.80
C GLY A 344 -12.63 26.58 3.35
N GLY A 345 -12.44 25.32 3.00
CA GLY A 345 -13.43 24.27 3.16
C GLY A 345 -14.42 24.25 1.99
N THR A 346 -15.53 23.55 2.18
CA THR A 346 -16.59 23.46 1.18
C THR A 346 -17.96 23.35 1.82
N SER A 347 -18.96 23.96 1.16
CA SER A 347 -20.38 23.76 1.45
C SER A 347 -20.99 22.61 0.62
N ASP A 348 -20.18 21.93 -0.19
CA ASP A 348 -20.59 20.75 -0.95
C ASP A 348 -20.63 19.52 -0.04
N LYS A 349 -21.30 18.45 -0.50
CA LYS A 349 -21.39 17.19 0.24
C LYS A 349 -20.04 16.46 0.28
N VAL A 350 -19.53 16.27 1.49
CA VAL A 350 -18.44 15.35 1.84
C VAL A 350 -19.00 14.22 2.70
N THR A 351 -18.71 12.98 2.35
CA THR A 351 -19.10 11.81 3.15
C THR A 351 -17.90 11.30 3.94
N TYR A 352 -18.13 11.03 5.22
CA TYR A 352 -17.12 10.53 6.15
C TYR A 352 -17.58 9.16 6.64
N ILE A 353 -16.69 8.17 6.62
CA ILE A 353 -16.97 6.80 7.07
C ILE A 353 -15.87 6.40 8.04
N VAL A 354 -16.15 6.37 9.34
CA VAL A 354 -15.20 5.89 10.35
C VAL A 354 -15.35 4.39 10.57
N PHE A 355 -14.24 3.67 10.46
CA PHE A 355 -14.20 2.22 10.62
C PHE A 355 -13.78 1.82 12.02
N LYS A 356 -14.49 0.88 12.64
CA LYS A 356 -14.16 0.38 13.98
C LYS A 356 -12.91 -0.49 13.94
N ASN A 357 -12.03 -0.36 14.94
CA ASN A 357 -10.82 -1.18 15.11
C ASN A 357 -9.82 -1.02 13.95
N SER A 358 -9.78 0.14 13.32
CA SER A 358 -9.00 0.41 12.10
C SER A 358 -7.73 1.23 12.36
N LYS A 359 -7.37 1.39 13.63
CA LYS A 359 -6.30 2.25 14.12
C LYS A 359 -5.03 2.25 13.24
N ALA A 360 -4.65 3.43 12.76
CA ALA A 360 -3.32 3.70 12.20
C ALA A 360 -2.26 3.70 13.32
N SER A 361 -1.11 3.08 13.07
CA SER A 361 -0.04 2.97 14.05
C SER A 361 1.35 3.16 13.43
N PRO A 362 2.10 4.19 13.85
CA PRO A 362 1.68 5.27 14.76
C PRO A 362 0.65 6.19 14.10
N ILE A 363 -0.07 7.03 14.87
CA ILE A 363 -1.20 7.83 14.35
C ILE A 363 -0.76 8.85 13.29
N GLU A 364 0.47 9.35 13.38
CA GLU A 364 1.10 10.26 12.42
C GLU A 364 1.53 9.59 11.12
N ASN A 365 1.45 8.27 11.04
CA ASN A 365 1.81 7.54 9.84
C ASN A 365 0.61 7.51 8.87
N HIS A 366 0.60 8.47 7.93
CA HIS A 366 -0.43 8.52 6.89
C HIS A 366 -0.48 7.25 6.02
N THR A 367 0.66 6.63 5.74
CA THR A 367 0.71 5.32 5.04
C THR A 367 -0.07 4.25 5.80
N SER A 368 0.09 4.20 7.13
CA SER A 368 -0.69 3.29 7.98
C SER A 368 -2.19 3.59 7.90
N ALA A 369 -2.57 4.88 7.86
CA ALA A 369 -3.95 5.29 7.69
C ALA A 369 -4.52 4.85 6.33
N VAL A 370 -3.76 5.00 5.24
CA VAL A 370 -4.16 4.52 3.90
C VAL A 370 -4.34 3.00 3.89
N SER A 371 -3.34 2.24 4.37
CA SER A 371 -3.38 0.78 4.38
C SER A 371 -4.58 0.24 5.17
N GLN A 372 -4.79 0.72 6.40
CA GLN A 372 -5.94 0.32 7.19
C GLN A 372 -7.25 0.83 6.59
N GLY A 373 -7.26 2.05 6.06
CA GLY A 373 -8.40 2.63 5.37
C GLY A 373 -8.89 1.74 4.23
N ARG A 374 -8.00 1.33 3.32
CA ARG A 374 -8.31 0.43 2.20
C ARG A 374 -8.86 -0.90 2.68
N LYS A 375 -8.19 -1.53 3.65
CA LYS A 375 -8.62 -2.81 4.25
C LYS A 375 -10.03 -2.73 4.82
N PHE A 376 -10.31 -1.73 5.66
CA PHE A 376 -11.59 -1.61 6.34
C PHE A 376 -12.70 -1.06 5.43
N ALA A 377 -12.36 -0.23 4.45
CA ALA A 377 -13.27 0.17 3.39
C ALA A 377 -13.72 -1.02 2.54
N GLN A 378 -12.81 -1.94 2.22
CA GLN A 378 -13.15 -3.18 1.51
C GLN A 378 -14.07 -4.08 2.35
N GLN A 379 -13.77 -4.25 3.65
CA GLN A 379 -14.64 -4.98 4.56
C GLN A 379 -16.02 -4.32 4.71
N PHE A 380 -16.07 -3.00 4.78
CA PHE A 380 -17.32 -2.23 4.87
C PHE A 380 -18.23 -2.50 3.66
N ILE A 381 -17.66 -2.57 2.45
CA ILE A 381 -18.41 -2.92 1.23
C ILE A 381 -18.91 -4.36 1.25
N SER A 382 -18.13 -5.29 1.81
CA SER A 382 -18.53 -6.69 1.90
C SER A 382 -19.63 -6.94 2.93
N ASN A 383 -19.72 -6.10 3.97
CA ASN A 383 -20.58 -6.34 5.14
C ASN A 383 -21.88 -5.52 5.18
N ASN A 384 -22.02 -4.55 4.28
CA ASN A 384 -23.21 -3.69 4.08
C ASN A 384 -23.59 -3.78 2.61
#